data_AF-A0A4Q3LB34-F1
#
_entry.id   AF-A0A4Q3LB34-F1
#
_cell.length_a   1.000
_cell.length_b   1.000
_cell.length_c   1.000
_cell.angle_alpha   90.00
_cell.angle_beta   90.00
_cell.angle_gamma   90.00
#
_symmetry.space_group_name_H-M   'P 1'
#
loop_
_entity.id
_entity.type
_entity.pdbx_description
1 polymer ?
#
loop_
_entity_poly.entity_id
_entity_poly.type
_entity_poly.pdbx_seq_one_letter_code
_entity_poly.pdbx_strand_id
1 'polypeptide(L)'
;MTQPIRLQSLVASPAAGFEQPFEMLEACHERVHRMLALMARLRAHVRDHGADVQAQQAARDVMRYFDQAAPLHHQDEELHVFPRLLAQGDPKVAPVVQRLQQDHRAMEAGWRDAREVLARIAEGDAAALESGDAALEGFASLYGAHIEAEERIAYPAAQALLEPGALEAMGEDMMRRRGVK
;
A
#
# COMPACT_ATOMS: atom_id res chain seq x y z
N MET A 1 -16.20 27.86 -3.67
CA MET A 1 -16.30 26.64 -4.50
C MET A 1 -15.33 25.63 -3.92
N THR A 2 -15.84 24.68 -3.13
CA THR A 2 -15.03 23.67 -2.44
C THR A 2 -14.54 22.66 -3.48
N GLN A 3 -13.22 22.47 -3.60
CA GLN A 3 -12.70 21.49 -4.56
C GLN A 3 -13.13 20.07 -4.14
N PRO A 4 -13.59 19.23 -5.06
CA PRO A 4 -14.04 17.89 -4.72
C PRO A 4 -12.86 17.02 -4.28
N ILE A 5 -13.00 16.34 -3.14
CA ILE A 5 -12.04 15.32 -2.69
C ILE A 5 -12.44 13.98 -3.32
N ARG A 6 -12.49 13.97 -4.65
CA ARG A 6 -12.69 12.75 -5.43
C ARG A 6 -11.35 12.32 -6.00
N LEU A 7 -11.08 11.02 -5.95
CA LEU A 7 -10.02 10.46 -6.77
C LEU A 7 -10.44 10.58 -8.24
N GLN A 8 -9.56 11.10 -9.08
CA GLN A 8 -9.60 10.78 -10.50
C GLN A 8 -9.21 9.30 -10.67
N SER A 9 -9.91 8.61 -11.57
CA SER A 9 -9.78 7.21 -11.99
C SER A 9 -8.73 6.34 -11.26
N LEU A 10 -9.19 5.26 -10.62
CA LEU A 10 -8.37 4.18 -10.06
C LEU A 10 -7.80 3.22 -11.13
N VAL A 11 -8.04 3.49 -12.41
CA VAL A 11 -7.62 2.61 -13.50
C VAL A 11 -6.11 2.76 -13.68
N ALA A 12 -5.41 1.62 -13.64
CA ALA A 12 -3.99 1.51 -13.89
C ALA A 12 -3.62 2.16 -15.24
N SER A 13 -2.47 2.83 -15.30
CA SER A 13 -1.84 3.11 -16.59
C SER A 13 -1.57 1.78 -17.32
N PRO A 14 -1.76 1.66 -18.64
CA PRO A 14 -1.75 0.38 -19.36
C PRO A 14 -0.37 -0.31 -19.46
N ALA A 15 0.66 0.17 -18.76
CA ALA A 15 2.05 -0.23 -19.02
C ALA A 15 2.54 -1.40 -18.16
N ALA A 16 2.11 -1.50 -16.89
CA ALA A 16 2.55 -2.56 -16.00
C ALA A 16 1.61 -3.78 -16.11
N GLY A 17 1.95 -4.70 -17.01
CA GLY A 17 1.36 -6.04 -17.06
C GLY A 17 2.04 -6.98 -16.07
N PHE A 18 1.45 -8.15 -15.82
CA PHE A 18 2.06 -9.18 -14.97
C PHE A 18 3.32 -9.82 -15.56
N GLU A 19 3.59 -9.56 -16.85
CA GLU A 19 4.85 -9.88 -17.53
C GLU A 19 6.04 -9.05 -17.01
N GLN A 20 5.76 -7.95 -16.30
CA GLN A 20 6.76 -7.07 -15.68
C GLN A 20 6.43 -6.90 -14.19
N PRO A 21 6.67 -7.93 -13.36
CA PRO A 21 6.14 -7.98 -11.99
C PRO A 21 6.69 -6.86 -11.08
N PHE A 22 7.92 -6.39 -11.31
CA PHE A 22 8.45 -5.23 -10.55
C PHE A 22 7.80 -3.90 -10.94
N GLU A 23 7.52 -3.68 -12.23
CA GLU A 23 6.76 -2.49 -12.66
C GLU A 23 5.35 -2.51 -12.06
N MET A 24 4.75 -3.70 -11.91
CA MET A 24 3.47 -3.86 -11.22
C MET A 24 3.57 -3.52 -9.73
N LEU A 25 4.64 -3.93 -9.05
CA LEU A 25 4.88 -3.59 -7.64
C LEU A 25 5.08 -2.07 -7.47
N GLU A 26 5.87 -1.43 -8.32
CA GLU A 26 6.05 0.03 -8.33
C GLU A 26 4.72 0.76 -8.62
N ALA A 27 3.92 0.27 -9.57
CA ALA A 27 2.58 0.80 -9.83
C ALA A 27 1.62 0.63 -8.63
N CYS A 28 1.86 -0.37 -7.77
CA CYS A 28 1.18 -0.50 -6.48
C CYS A 28 1.66 0.58 -5.49
N HIS A 29 2.95 0.89 -5.42
CA HIS A 29 3.46 2.00 -4.59
C HIS A 29 2.87 3.34 -4.98
N GLU A 30 2.75 3.63 -6.28
CA GLU A 30 2.09 4.86 -6.73
C GLU A 30 0.64 4.95 -6.22
N ARG A 31 -0.08 3.82 -6.18
CA ARG A 31 -1.45 3.77 -5.66
C ARG A 31 -1.47 3.95 -4.15
N VAL A 32 -0.52 3.35 -3.42
CA VAL A 32 -0.34 3.59 -1.98
C VAL A 32 -0.18 5.10 -1.73
N HIS A 33 0.74 5.77 -2.43
CA HIS A 33 0.94 7.21 -2.28
C HIS A 33 -0.32 8.03 -2.56
N ARG A 34 -1.11 7.67 -3.60
CA ARG A 34 -2.40 8.32 -3.88
C ARG A 34 -3.42 8.12 -2.76
N MET A 35 -3.48 6.93 -2.16
CA MET A 35 -4.39 6.65 -1.04
C MET A 35 -3.96 7.37 0.24
N LEU A 36 -2.66 7.43 0.54
CA LEU A 36 -2.14 8.20 1.68
C LEU A 36 -2.42 9.70 1.50
N ALA A 37 -2.25 10.24 0.30
CA ALA A 37 -2.60 11.62 -0.02
C ALA A 37 -4.12 11.88 0.03
N LEU A 38 -4.96 10.91 -0.34
CA LEU A 38 -6.40 10.99 -0.13
C LEU A 38 -6.73 11.02 1.36
N MET A 39 -6.13 10.14 2.17
CA MET A 39 -6.34 10.09 3.61
C MET A 39 -5.91 11.39 4.31
N ALA A 40 -4.80 12.01 3.90
CA ALA A 40 -4.38 13.32 4.39
C ALA A 40 -5.43 14.42 4.08
N ARG A 41 -5.95 14.46 2.84
CA ARG A 41 -7.01 15.41 2.45
C ARG A 41 -8.33 15.14 3.18
N LEU A 42 -8.69 13.88 3.37
CA LEU A 42 -9.86 13.47 4.15
C LEU A 42 -9.78 14.01 5.58
N ARG A 43 -8.63 13.86 6.25
CA ARG A 43 -8.42 14.38 7.61
C ARG A 43 -8.61 15.89 7.67
N ALA A 44 -8.05 16.64 6.72
CA ALA A 44 -8.26 18.09 6.65
C ALA A 44 -9.74 18.44 6.44
N HIS A 45 -10.41 17.78 5.50
CA HIS A 45 -11.82 18.02 5.19
C HIS A 45 -12.76 17.73 6.34
N VAL A 46 -12.56 16.63 7.07
CA VAL A 46 -13.41 16.29 8.21
C VAL A 46 -13.31 17.35 9.31
N ARG A 47 -12.14 17.97 9.51
CA ARG A 47 -11.99 19.09 10.47
C ARG A 47 -12.80 20.32 10.07
N ASP A 48 -12.87 20.62 8.77
CA ASP A 48 -13.51 21.85 8.27
C ASP A 48 -15.01 21.67 7.96
N HIS A 49 -15.42 20.46 7.58
CA HIS A 49 -16.73 20.18 6.98
C HIS A 49 -17.48 19.01 7.63
N GLY A 50 -16.85 18.32 8.60
CA GLY A 50 -17.38 17.11 9.19
C GLY A 50 -17.38 15.91 8.24
N ALA A 51 -18.02 14.83 8.65
CA ALA A 51 -18.13 13.58 7.89
C ALA A 51 -19.30 13.63 6.88
N ASP A 52 -19.25 14.63 5.99
CA ASP A 52 -20.21 14.77 4.90
C ASP A 52 -20.09 13.64 3.85
N VAL A 53 -20.96 13.65 2.83
CA VAL A 53 -20.98 12.59 1.80
C VAL A 53 -19.63 12.44 1.09
N GLN A 54 -18.84 13.50 0.95
CA GLN A 54 -17.52 13.44 0.32
C GLN A 54 -16.50 12.75 1.23
N ALA A 55 -16.46 13.13 2.50
CA ALA A 55 -15.62 12.48 3.50
C ALA A 55 -15.93 10.99 3.61
N GLN A 56 -17.23 10.65 3.66
CA GLN A 56 -17.67 9.27 3.74
C GLN A 56 -17.20 8.43 2.54
N GLN A 57 -17.28 9.00 1.33
CA GLN A 57 -16.85 8.31 0.12
C GLN A 57 -15.33 8.14 0.08
N ALA A 58 -14.58 9.18 0.43
CA ALA A 58 -13.12 9.10 0.50
C ALA A 58 -12.66 8.05 1.52
N ALA A 59 -13.30 7.96 2.69
CA ALA A 59 -13.01 6.93 3.68
C ALA A 59 -13.24 5.50 3.12
N ARG A 60 -14.35 5.27 2.41
CA ARG A 60 -14.63 3.99 1.74
C ARG A 60 -13.60 3.65 0.67
N ASP A 61 -13.14 4.64 -0.10
CA ASP A 61 -12.14 4.42 -1.15
C ASP A 61 -10.78 4.04 -0.57
N VAL A 62 -10.34 4.71 0.50
CA VAL A 62 -9.12 4.35 1.23
C VAL A 62 -9.24 2.95 1.81
N MET A 63 -10.36 2.63 2.49
CA MET A 63 -10.58 1.30 3.07
C MET A 63 -10.54 0.19 2.01
N ARG A 64 -11.24 0.37 0.88
CA ARG A 64 -11.26 -0.62 -0.19
C ARG A 64 -9.86 -0.96 -0.70
N TYR A 65 -8.98 0.03 -0.83
CA TYR A 65 -7.63 -0.21 -1.30
C TYR A 65 -6.79 -0.99 -0.28
N PHE A 66 -6.73 -0.53 0.97
CA PHE A 66 -5.90 -1.17 1.99
C PHE A 66 -6.48 -2.48 2.53
N ASP A 67 -7.79 -2.72 2.40
CA ASP A 67 -8.41 -4.03 2.73
C ASP A 67 -8.08 -5.12 1.70
N GLN A 68 -7.78 -4.76 0.44
CA GLN A 68 -7.70 -5.73 -0.66
C GLN A 68 -6.35 -5.73 -1.37
N ALA A 69 -5.89 -4.56 -1.82
CA ALA A 69 -4.72 -4.45 -2.68
C ALA A 69 -3.40 -4.49 -1.90
N ALA A 70 -3.31 -3.77 -0.79
CA ALA A 70 -2.08 -3.71 0.02
C ALA A 70 -1.65 -5.07 0.60
N PRO A 71 -2.56 -5.92 1.13
CA PRO A 71 -2.17 -7.25 1.61
C PRO A 71 -1.63 -8.15 0.50
N LEU A 72 -2.21 -8.08 -0.70
CA LEU A 72 -1.73 -8.84 -1.86
C LEU A 72 -0.37 -8.36 -2.35
N HIS A 73 -0.10 -7.07 -2.26
CA HIS A 73 1.21 -6.50 -2.59
C HIS A 73 2.30 -7.00 -1.64
N HIS A 74 2.11 -6.86 -0.32
CA HIS A 74 3.06 -7.40 0.66
C HIS A 74 3.24 -8.91 0.48
N GLN A 75 2.16 -9.64 0.21
CA GLN A 75 2.23 -11.09 -0.04
C GLN A 75 3.08 -11.44 -1.27
N ASP A 76 3.07 -10.62 -2.32
CA ASP A 76 3.92 -10.86 -3.49
C ASP A 76 5.40 -10.76 -3.12
N GLU A 77 5.77 -9.77 -2.30
CA GLU A 77 7.15 -9.56 -1.88
C GLU A 77 7.62 -10.66 -0.91
N GLU A 78 6.79 -11.02 0.06
CA GLU A 78 7.05 -12.08 1.04
C GLU A 78 7.21 -13.46 0.39
N LEU A 79 6.58 -13.69 -0.77
CA LEU A 79 6.70 -14.94 -1.52
C LEU A 79 7.84 -14.91 -2.54
N HIS A 80 8.04 -13.78 -3.21
CA HIS A 80 8.86 -13.75 -4.43
C HIS A 80 10.14 -12.93 -4.32
N VAL A 81 10.16 -11.87 -3.50
CA VAL A 81 11.30 -10.96 -3.41
C VAL A 81 12.16 -11.33 -2.20
N PHE A 82 11.58 -11.30 -1.00
CA PHE A 82 12.32 -11.41 0.26
C PHE A 82 13.00 -12.77 0.47
N PRO A 83 12.38 -13.93 0.16
CA PRO A 83 13.03 -15.23 0.38
C PRO A 83 14.32 -15.39 -0.43
N ARG A 84 14.35 -14.84 -1.66
CA ARG A 84 15.52 -14.92 -2.54
C ARG A 84 16.69 -14.09 -2.01
N LEU A 85 16.40 -12.87 -1.56
CA LEU A 85 17.39 -11.98 -0.95
C LEU A 85 17.96 -12.57 0.35
N LEU A 86 17.10 -13.13 1.21
CA LEU A 86 17.52 -13.78 2.45
C LEU A 86 18.37 -15.03 2.19
N ALA A 87 18.03 -15.83 1.17
CA ALA A 87 18.80 -17.01 0.79
C ALA A 87 20.19 -16.66 0.23
N GLN A 88 20.32 -15.54 -0.48
CA GLN A 88 21.61 -15.05 -0.97
C GLN A 88 22.50 -14.55 0.18
N GLY A 89 21.91 -13.96 1.22
CA GLY A 89 22.60 -13.71 2.49
C GLY A 89 23.59 -12.53 2.49
N ASP A 90 23.48 -11.57 1.56
CA ASP A 90 24.31 -10.36 1.55
C ASP A 90 24.11 -9.59 2.87
N PRO A 91 25.18 -9.36 3.65
CA PRO A 91 25.10 -8.67 4.93
C PRO A 91 24.60 -7.22 4.83
N LYS A 92 24.58 -6.62 3.64
CA LYS A 92 24.02 -5.29 3.38
C LYS A 92 22.52 -5.32 3.06
N VAL A 93 22.01 -6.42 2.53
CA VAL A 93 20.62 -6.54 2.06
C VAL A 93 19.74 -7.29 3.05
N ALA A 94 20.24 -8.37 3.66
CA ALA A 94 19.46 -9.18 4.58
C ALA A 94 18.85 -8.39 5.77
N PRO A 95 19.57 -7.44 6.41
CA PRO A 95 18.98 -6.60 7.46
C PRO A 95 17.86 -5.69 6.95
N VAL A 96 17.96 -5.21 5.70
CA VAL A 96 16.91 -4.39 5.07
C VAL A 96 15.66 -5.22 4.88
N VAL A 97 15.77 -6.45 4.37
CA VAL A 97 14.64 -7.36 4.20
C VAL A 97 13.98 -7.70 5.53
N GLN A 98 14.76 -7.99 6.57
CA GLN A 98 14.22 -8.26 7.91
C GLN A 98 13.47 -7.06 8.51
N ARG A 99 13.93 -5.84 8.21
CA ARG A 99 13.20 -4.60 8.56
C ARG A 99 11.91 -4.50 7.76
N LEU A 100 11.92 -4.70 6.44
CA LEU A 100 10.72 -4.63 5.59
C LEU A 100 9.63 -5.61 6.06
N GLN A 101 10.00 -6.84 6.44
CA GLN A 101 9.07 -7.81 7.01
C GLN A 101 8.50 -7.38 8.39
N GLN A 102 9.26 -6.60 9.17
CA GLN A 102 8.75 -5.99 10.41
C GLN A 102 7.80 -4.84 10.10
N ASP A 103 8.15 -4.01 9.13
CA ASP A 103 7.33 -2.90 8.64
C ASP A 103 5.98 -3.44 8.15
N HIS A 104 5.92 -4.54 7.39
CA HIS A 104 4.66 -5.20 6.98
C HIS A 104 3.76 -5.55 8.16
N ARG A 105 4.31 -6.14 9.23
CA ARG A 105 3.54 -6.47 10.44
C ARG A 105 3.06 -5.22 11.17
N ALA A 106 3.88 -4.17 11.21
CA ALA A 106 3.50 -2.89 11.79
C ALA A 106 2.39 -2.22 10.97
N MET A 107 2.45 -2.31 9.63
CA MET A 107 1.42 -1.80 8.72
C MET A 107 0.11 -2.56 8.87
N GLU A 108 0.14 -3.89 8.99
CA GLU A 108 -1.06 -4.69 9.25
C GLU A 108 -1.71 -4.30 10.58
N ALA A 109 -0.90 -4.12 11.63
CA ALA A 109 -1.40 -3.68 12.93
C ALA A 109 -1.95 -2.25 12.88
N GLY A 110 -1.19 -1.29 12.33
CA GLY A 110 -1.62 0.10 12.20
C GLY A 110 -2.84 0.27 11.29
N TRP A 111 -2.99 -0.58 10.28
CA TRP A 111 -4.17 -0.57 9.42
C TRP A 111 -5.44 -0.93 10.20
N ARG A 112 -5.40 -1.90 11.12
CA ARG A 112 -6.58 -2.24 11.94
C ARG A 112 -7.11 -1.02 12.68
N ASP A 113 -6.24 -0.27 13.33
CA ASP A 113 -6.62 0.94 14.10
C ASP A 113 -7.07 2.07 13.16
N ALA A 114 -6.34 2.32 12.07
CA ALA A 114 -6.72 3.33 11.08
C ALA A 114 -8.07 3.04 10.42
N ARG A 115 -8.34 1.76 10.11
CA ARG A 115 -9.57 1.30 9.48
C ARG A 115 -10.79 1.53 10.36
N GLU A 116 -10.69 1.34 11.68
CA GLU A 116 -11.79 1.62 12.61
C GLU A 116 -12.21 3.09 12.56
N VAL A 117 -11.24 4.01 12.51
CA VAL A 117 -11.50 5.45 12.38
C VAL A 117 -12.18 5.77 11.05
N LEU A 118 -11.67 5.22 9.95
CA LEU A 118 -12.23 5.41 8.61
C LEU A 118 -13.66 4.84 8.48
N ALA A 119 -13.94 3.71 9.13
CA ALA A 119 -15.27 3.11 9.13
C ALA A 119 -16.31 4.03 9.78
N ARG A 120 -15.99 4.63 10.93
CA ARG A 120 -16.86 5.61 11.60
C ARG A 120 -17.06 6.87 10.77
N ILE A 121 -16.00 7.40 10.16
CA ILE A 121 -16.11 8.54 9.23
C ILE A 121 -17.02 8.17 8.04
N ALA A 122 -16.92 6.94 7.52
CA ALA A 122 -17.77 6.45 6.44
C ALA A 122 -19.26 6.36 6.80
N GLU A 123 -19.58 6.26 8.10
CA GLU A 123 -20.94 6.26 8.67
C GLU A 123 -21.44 7.66 9.05
N GLY A 124 -20.61 8.70 8.84
CA GLY A 124 -20.99 10.09 9.13
C GLY A 124 -20.59 10.58 10.53
N ASP A 125 -19.80 9.82 11.27
CA ASP A 125 -19.28 10.22 12.57
C ASP A 125 -17.96 11.00 12.42
N ALA A 126 -18.07 12.33 12.47
CA ALA A 126 -16.91 13.22 12.40
C ALA A 126 -16.03 13.18 13.67
N ALA A 127 -16.62 12.88 14.83
CA ALA A 127 -15.90 12.86 16.11
C ALA A 127 -14.89 11.70 16.19
N ALA A 128 -15.05 10.68 15.33
CA ALA A 128 -14.07 9.62 15.18
C ALA A 128 -12.65 10.14 14.87
N LEU A 129 -12.55 11.26 14.13
CA LEU A 129 -11.25 11.85 13.82
C LEU A 129 -10.58 12.42 15.08
N GLU A 130 -11.31 13.01 16.02
CA GLU A 130 -10.72 13.63 17.22
C GLU A 130 -9.94 12.60 18.06
N SER A 131 -10.50 11.41 18.23
CA SER A 131 -9.84 10.30 18.95
C SER A 131 -8.89 9.49 18.08
N GLY A 132 -9.05 9.55 16.75
CA GLY A 132 -8.44 8.61 15.80
C GLY A 132 -7.36 9.19 14.88
N ASP A 133 -7.14 10.51 14.90
CA ASP A 133 -6.23 11.18 13.98
C ASP A 133 -4.78 10.67 14.07
N ALA A 134 -4.32 10.37 15.29
CA ALA A 134 -3.00 9.81 15.52
C ALA A 134 -2.81 8.41 14.89
N ALA A 135 -3.87 7.59 14.84
CA ALA A 135 -3.81 6.28 14.19
C ALA A 135 -3.67 6.42 12.67
N LEU A 136 -4.39 7.36 12.07
CA LEU A 136 -4.28 7.65 10.62
C LEU A 136 -2.89 8.21 10.25
N GLU A 137 -2.35 9.13 11.05
CA GLU A 137 -0.99 9.66 10.87
C GLU A 137 0.06 8.57 11.05
N GLY A 138 -0.03 7.80 12.14
CA GLY A 138 0.88 6.71 12.45
C GLY A 138 0.95 5.69 11.32
N PHE A 139 -0.21 5.24 10.83
CA PHE A 139 -0.28 4.33 9.68
C PHE A 139 0.37 4.92 8.43
N ALA A 140 0.09 6.19 8.09
CA ALA A 140 0.69 6.84 6.91
C ALA A 140 2.22 6.93 7.01
N SER A 141 2.74 7.18 8.21
CA SER A 141 4.17 7.37 8.45
C SER A 141 5.02 6.12 8.22
N LEU A 142 4.41 4.93 8.20
CA LEU A 142 5.11 3.66 7.99
C LEU A 142 5.62 3.49 6.55
N TYR A 143 4.97 4.14 5.57
CA TYR A 143 5.20 3.82 4.15
C TYR A 143 6.43 4.48 3.53
N GLY A 144 6.76 5.72 3.92
CA GLY A 144 7.79 6.50 3.20
C GLY A 144 9.15 5.80 3.14
N ALA A 145 9.72 5.47 4.32
CA ALA A 145 11.01 4.80 4.43
C ALA A 145 10.95 3.29 4.08
N HIS A 146 9.74 2.72 3.96
CA HIS A 146 9.51 1.34 3.57
C HIS A 146 9.63 1.21 2.04
N ILE A 147 8.80 1.95 1.31
CA ILE A 147 8.82 2.02 -0.16
C ILE A 147 10.20 2.44 -0.68
N GLU A 148 10.85 3.43 -0.04
CA GLU A 148 12.20 3.83 -0.45
C GLU A 148 13.22 2.68 -0.33
N ALA A 149 13.13 1.87 0.73
CA ALA A 149 14.03 0.75 0.92
C ALA A 149 13.74 -0.40 -0.08
N GLU A 150 12.48 -0.61 -0.45
CA GLU A 150 12.10 -1.56 -1.49
C GLU A 150 12.66 -1.16 -2.85
N GLU A 151 12.31 0.03 -3.32
CA GLU A 151 12.65 0.50 -4.67
C GLU A 151 14.16 0.72 -4.86
N ARG A 152 14.86 1.19 -3.82
CA ARG A 152 16.30 1.50 -3.94
C ARG A 152 17.22 0.34 -3.61
N ILE A 153 16.74 -0.67 -2.87
CA ILE A 153 17.60 -1.73 -2.34
C ILE A 153 17.03 -3.11 -2.68
N ALA A 154 15.82 -3.43 -2.20
CA ALA A 154 15.30 -4.79 -2.33
C ALA A 154 15.02 -5.17 -3.78
N TYR A 155 14.34 -4.32 -4.55
CA TYR A 155 13.95 -4.63 -5.93
C TYR A 155 15.16 -4.74 -6.86
N PRO A 156 16.12 -3.79 -6.88
CA PRO A 156 17.31 -3.93 -7.73
C PRO A 156 18.14 -5.17 -7.36
N ALA A 157 18.27 -5.48 -6.07
CA ALA A 157 18.98 -6.67 -5.62
C ALA A 157 18.27 -7.96 -6.04
N ALA A 158 16.94 -8.00 -5.97
CA ALA A 158 16.16 -9.17 -6.34
C ALA A 158 16.16 -9.39 -7.86
N GLN A 159 16.02 -8.32 -8.65
CA GLN A 159 16.11 -8.36 -10.11
C GLN A 159 17.46 -8.90 -10.58
N ALA A 160 18.56 -8.54 -9.91
CA ALA A 160 19.89 -9.05 -10.23
C ALA A 160 20.08 -10.56 -9.98
N LEU A 161 19.17 -11.19 -9.23
CA LEU A 161 19.20 -12.63 -8.89
C LEU A 161 18.14 -13.45 -9.63
N LEU A 162 17.15 -12.81 -10.26
CA LEU A 162 16.01 -13.47 -10.87
C LEU A 162 16.32 -13.89 -12.30
N GLU A 163 16.44 -15.20 -12.50
CA GLU A 163 16.45 -15.80 -13.83
C GLU A 163 15.08 -15.64 -14.51
N PRO A 164 15.00 -15.59 -15.86
CA PRO A 164 13.76 -15.32 -16.58
C PRO A 164 12.57 -16.22 -16.18
N GLY A 165 12.80 -17.52 -15.99
CA GLY A 165 11.74 -18.45 -15.57
C GLY A 165 11.20 -18.21 -14.16
N ALA A 166 12.02 -17.66 -13.25
CA ALA A 166 11.57 -17.28 -11.91
C ALA A 166 10.72 -16.00 -11.95
N LEU A 167 11.03 -15.08 -12.86
CA LEU A 167 10.27 -13.85 -13.09
C LEU A 167 8.89 -14.15 -13.68
N GLU A 168 8.82 -15.05 -14.66
CA GLU A 168 7.56 -15.53 -15.25
C GLU A 168 6.67 -16.22 -14.20
N ALA A 169 7.25 -17.13 -13.41
CA ALA A 169 6.53 -17.82 -12.34
C ALA A 169 5.98 -16.85 -11.28
N MET A 170 6.72 -15.78 -10.94
CA MET A 170 6.25 -14.71 -10.07
C MET A 170 5.03 -14.00 -10.67
N GLY A 171 5.11 -13.60 -11.94
CA GLY A 171 4.02 -12.94 -12.66
C GLY A 171 2.73 -13.76 -12.72
N GLU A 172 2.83 -15.04 -13.10
CA GLU A 172 1.67 -15.95 -13.13
C GLU A 172 1.03 -16.12 -11.74
N ASP A 173 1.86 -16.20 -10.71
CA ASP A 173 1.39 -16.37 -9.34
C ASP A 173 0.67 -15.12 -8.81
N MET A 174 1.20 -13.94 -9.15
CA MET A 174 0.56 -12.65 -8.89
C MET A 174 -0.81 -12.54 -9.59
N MET A 175 -0.92 -13.02 -10.85
CA MET A 175 -2.19 -13.07 -11.59
C MET A 175 -3.21 -13.97 -10.91
N ARG A 176 -2.80 -15.21 -10.55
CA ARG A 176 -3.67 -16.20 -9.91
C ARG A 176 -4.27 -15.67 -8.60
N ARG A 177 -3.45 -15.04 -7.75
CA ARG A 177 -3.93 -14.41 -6.50
C ARG A 177 -4.99 -13.33 -6.72
N ARG A 178 -4.99 -12.71 -7.90
CA ARG A 178 -5.90 -11.61 -8.29
C ARG A 178 -7.06 -12.08 -9.16
N GLY A 179 -7.18 -13.40 -9.41
CA GLY A 179 -8.23 -13.99 -10.23
C GLY A 179 -8.17 -13.60 -11.71
N VAL A 180 -7.02 -13.10 -12.18
CA VAL A 180 -6.78 -12.74 -13.57
C VAL A 180 -6.29 -13.99 -14.31
N LYS A 181 -6.79 -14.19 -15.54
CA LYS A 181 -6.37 -15.27 -16.44
C LYS A 181 -5.63 -14.68 -17.62
#